data_AF-A0A8T7CH44-F1
#
_entry.id   AF-A0A8T7CH44-F1
#
_cell.length_a   1.000
_cell.length_b   1.000
_cell.length_c   1.000
_cell.angle_alpha   90.00
_cell.angle_beta   90.00
_cell.angle_gamma   90.00
#
_symmetry.space_group_name_H-M   'P 1'
#
loop_
_entity.id
_entity.type
_entity.pdbx_description
1 polymer ?
#
loop_
_entity_poly.entity_id
_entity_poly.type
_entity_poly.pdbx_seq_one_letter_code
_entity_poly.pdbx_strand_id
1 'polypeptide(L)'
;PVPDEYKAESPGTDSDLNAYDAVYYAGDCNAGSKTIAINLPNDEEVQLRKGTRRLQLKNAMRAKFDKILVPIAEELLAEDQLKHVTFDAFFANTMFHEVAHGLGVKNTIDGKGTVRQALKDAYSAMEEGKADVLGLYMITSLRAKDEIPEGELLDNYVTFMASIFRSIRFGATSAHGRANMVRFNFFSEMGAFERDPVSGRYRVNAENLSAAMDALSNLILTLQGNGDYEGASKLLASSGVVGEQLQADLDRLDAAGIPVDIIFQQGPAVLGL
;
A
#
# COMPACT_ATOMS: atom_id res chain seq x y z
N PRO A 1 7.38 -7.05 -12.97
CA PRO A 1 7.90 -8.42 -13.27
C PRO A 1 6.90 -9.27 -14.07
N VAL A 2 6.67 -8.93 -15.35
CA VAL A 2 5.72 -9.60 -16.26
C VAL A 2 6.33 -9.77 -17.65
N PRO A 3 5.78 -10.65 -18.52
CA PRO A 3 6.11 -10.68 -19.94
C PRO A 3 5.87 -9.34 -20.63
N ASP A 4 6.52 -9.11 -21.77
CA ASP A 4 6.53 -7.80 -22.44
C ASP A 4 5.16 -7.40 -23.02
N GLU A 5 4.28 -8.36 -23.33
CA GLU A 5 2.91 -8.08 -23.77
C GLU A 5 2.09 -7.29 -22.74
N TYR A 6 2.40 -7.43 -21.45
CA TYR A 6 1.77 -6.68 -20.35
C TYR A 6 2.45 -5.32 -20.09
N LYS A 7 3.46 -4.94 -20.89
CA LYS A 7 4.21 -3.67 -20.77
C LYS A 7 4.01 -2.76 -21.99
N ALA A 8 3.00 -3.04 -22.82
CA ALA A 8 2.77 -2.30 -24.06
C ALA A 8 2.40 -0.83 -23.83
N GLU A 9 1.84 -0.50 -22.67
CA GLU A 9 1.44 0.86 -22.31
C GLU A 9 2.63 1.66 -21.76
N SER A 10 2.77 2.90 -22.25
CA SER A 10 3.72 3.87 -21.70
C SER A 10 3.00 4.85 -20.78
N PRO A 11 3.47 5.05 -19.54
CA PRO A 11 2.87 6.03 -18.64
C PRO A 11 3.06 7.46 -19.18
N GLY A 12 2.13 8.35 -18.87
CA GLY A 12 2.27 9.77 -19.18
C GLY A 12 3.46 10.40 -18.43
N THR A 13 4.15 11.32 -19.09
CA THR A 13 5.39 11.95 -18.57
C THR A 13 5.15 13.16 -17.68
N ASP A 14 3.96 13.77 -17.73
CA ASP A 14 3.64 15.04 -17.06
C ASP A 14 3.07 14.83 -15.65
N SER A 15 3.71 13.98 -14.85
CA SER A 15 3.31 13.75 -13.46
C SER A 15 4.14 14.59 -12.49
N ASP A 16 3.47 15.49 -11.76
CA ASP A 16 4.10 16.20 -10.64
C ASP A 16 3.97 15.40 -9.35
N LEU A 17 5.07 15.34 -8.58
CA LEU A 17 5.09 14.75 -7.24
C LEU A 17 5.63 15.77 -6.24
N ASN A 18 4.85 16.07 -5.20
CA ASN A 18 5.23 17.06 -4.20
C ASN A 18 4.93 16.59 -2.78
N ALA A 19 5.66 17.12 -1.80
CA ALA A 19 5.40 16.90 -0.38
C ALA A 19 5.04 18.24 0.27
N TYR A 20 3.97 18.23 1.08
CA TYR A 20 3.49 19.41 1.79
C TYR A 20 3.21 19.07 3.24
N ASP A 21 3.19 20.10 4.09
CA ASP A 21 2.55 20.02 5.40
C ASP A 21 1.11 20.50 5.28
N ALA A 22 0.18 19.66 5.70
CA ALA A 22 -1.23 19.99 5.72
C ALA A 22 -1.54 20.94 6.88
N VAL A 23 -2.16 22.08 6.58
CA VAL A 23 -2.51 23.11 7.56
C VAL A 23 -3.92 22.91 8.12
N TYR A 24 -4.84 22.40 7.30
CA TYR A 24 -6.25 22.27 7.66
C TYR A 24 -6.97 21.22 6.79
N TYR A 25 -7.86 20.42 7.39
CA TYR A 25 -8.73 19.46 6.69
C TYR A 25 -10.21 19.82 6.89
N ALA A 26 -11.00 19.81 5.81
CA ALA A 26 -12.45 20.01 5.88
C ALA A 26 -13.19 19.26 4.77
N GLY A 27 -14.48 19.02 4.99
CA GLY A 27 -15.31 18.24 4.06
C GLY A 27 -14.94 16.76 4.09
N ASP A 28 -14.98 16.13 2.91
CA ASP A 28 -14.82 14.68 2.75
C ASP A 28 -13.50 14.14 3.32
N CYS A 29 -12.38 14.84 3.09
CA CYS A 29 -11.06 14.40 3.57
C CYS A 29 -10.89 14.47 5.11
N ASN A 30 -11.84 15.08 5.83
CA ASN A 30 -11.86 15.08 7.30
C ASN A 30 -12.90 14.11 7.89
N ALA A 31 -13.69 13.42 7.06
CA ALA A 31 -14.62 12.39 7.51
C ALA A 31 -13.90 11.05 7.69
N GLY A 32 -13.95 10.46 8.88
CA GLY A 32 -13.31 9.17 9.14
C GLY A 32 -11.79 9.21 8.98
N SER A 33 -11.23 8.33 8.14
CA SER A 33 -9.79 8.19 7.93
C SER A 33 -9.21 9.40 7.19
N LYS A 34 -8.10 9.94 7.68
CA LYS A 34 -7.44 11.12 7.13
C LYS A 34 -6.58 10.76 5.92
N THR A 35 -6.85 11.40 4.79
CA THR A 35 -6.05 11.27 3.57
C THR A 35 -4.61 11.70 3.83
N ILE A 36 -3.63 10.94 3.34
CA ILE A 36 -2.19 11.27 3.46
C ILE A 36 -1.50 11.49 2.12
N ALA A 37 -2.11 11.04 1.03
CA ALA A 37 -1.66 11.22 -0.32
C ALA A 37 -2.87 11.52 -1.21
N ILE A 38 -2.68 12.38 -2.20
CA ILE A 38 -3.75 12.83 -3.10
C ILE A 38 -3.23 12.80 -4.52
N ASN A 39 -4.01 12.23 -5.43
CA ASN A 39 -3.78 12.28 -6.87
C ASN A 39 -5.00 12.88 -7.55
N LEU A 40 -4.89 14.11 -8.06
CA LEU A 40 -6.01 14.86 -8.64
C LEU A 40 -5.61 15.61 -9.91
N PRO A 41 -6.57 15.96 -10.79
CA PRO A 41 -8.03 15.73 -10.68
C PRO A 41 -8.45 14.29 -11.03
N ASN A 42 -9.63 13.86 -10.59
CA ASN A 42 -10.21 12.55 -10.94
C ASN A 42 -10.82 12.48 -12.36
N ASP A 43 -11.01 13.63 -13.01
CA ASP A 43 -11.61 13.72 -14.34
C ASP A 43 -10.65 13.19 -15.42
N GLU A 44 -11.01 12.08 -16.05
CA GLU A 44 -10.19 11.37 -17.03
C GLU A 44 -9.84 12.22 -18.26
N GLU A 45 -10.73 13.11 -18.72
CA GLU A 45 -10.44 14.00 -19.85
C GLU A 45 -9.37 15.04 -19.47
N VAL A 46 -9.43 15.56 -18.23
CA VAL A 46 -8.43 16.50 -17.73
C VAL A 46 -7.09 15.79 -17.50
N GLN A 47 -7.09 14.58 -16.95
CA GLN A 47 -5.86 13.79 -16.78
C GLN A 47 -5.16 13.56 -18.12
N LEU A 48 -5.90 13.19 -19.17
CA LEU A 48 -5.33 12.96 -20.50
C LEU A 48 -4.74 14.22 -21.13
N ARG A 49 -5.35 15.39 -20.89
CA ARG A 49 -4.93 16.66 -21.50
C ARG A 49 -3.86 17.41 -20.71
N LYS A 50 -3.81 17.22 -19.38
CA LYS A 50 -3.04 18.05 -18.45
C LYS A 50 -2.26 17.28 -17.39
N GLY A 51 -2.39 15.96 -17.34
CA GLY A 51 -1.78 15.12 -16.31
C GLY A 51 -2.50 15.21 -14.97
N THR A 52 -1.84 14.67 -13.95
CA THR A 52 -2.30 14.74 -12.56
C THR A 52 -1.21 15.33 -11.67
N ARG A 53 -1.63 15.87 -10.53
CA ARG A 53 -0.73 16.24 -9.44
C ARG A 53 -0.87 15.22 -8.32
N ARG A 54 0.26 14.59 -7.99
CA ARG A 54 0.42 13.74 -6.82
C ARG A 54 1.03 14.57 -5.71
N LEU A 55 0.43 14.51 -4.53
CA LEU A 55 0.99 15.15 -3.35
C LEU A 55 0.89 14.26 -2.12
N GLN A 56 1.85 14.40 -1.22
CA GLN A 56 1.87 13.74 0.08
C GLN A 56 1.86 14.75 1.21
N LEU A 57 1.15 14.41 2.29
CA LEU A 57 0.91 15.28 3.44
C LEU A 57 1.80 14.82 4.59
N LYS A 58 3.06 15.30 4.59
CA LYS A 58 4.18 14.78 5.38
C LYS A 58 3.89 14.80 6.88
N ASN A 59 3.36 15.89 7.43
CA ASN A 59 2.98 15.99 8.83
C ASN A 59 1.83 15.03 9.23
N ALA A 60 0.83 14.84 8.37
CA ALA A 60 -0.24 13.87 8.60
C ALA A 60 0.29 12.43 8.58
N MET A 61 1.16 12.12 7.61
CA MET A 61 1.87 10.83 7.56
C MET A 61 2.70 10.60 8.83
N ARG A 62 3.41 11.64 9.31
CA ARG A 62 4.21 11.56 10.52
C ARG A 62 3.35 11.23 11.73
N ALA A 63 2.21 11.90 11.87
CA ALA A 63 1.26 11.59 12.94
C ALA A 63 0.76 10.13 12.88
N LYS A 64 0.43 9.61 11.68
CA LYS A 64 0.03 8.20 11.53
C LYS A 64 1.17 7.23 11.81
N PHE A 65 2.38 7.57 11.39
CA PHE A 65 3.56 6.77 11.68
C PHE A 65 3.80 6.67 13.19
N ASP A 66 3.89 7.81 13.87
CA ASP A 66 4.22 7.89 15.29
C ASP A 66 3.11 7.32 16.19
N LYS A 67 1.83 7.57 15.86
CA LYS A 67 0.69 7.21 16.72
C LYS A 67 0.07 5.86 16.41
N ILE A 68 0.38 5.27 15.27
CA ILE A 68 -0.26 4.03 14.81
C ILE A 68 0.79 3.01 14.37
N LEU A 69 1.61 3.35 13.38
CA LEU A 69 2.52 2.36 12.78
C LEU A 69 3.59 1.87 13.77
N VAL A 70 4.22 2.78 14.51
CA VAL A 70 5.25 2.43 15.51
C VAL A 70 4.65 1.55 16.62
N PRO A 71 3.52 1.90 17.28
CA PRO A 71 2.91 1.01 18.26
C PRO A 71 2.51 -0.37 17.70
N ILE A 72 2.01 -0.44 16.46
CA ILE A 72 1.72 -1.72 15.79
C ILE A 72 3.01 -2.55 15.66
N ALA A 73 4.10 -1.91 15.22
CA ALA A 73 5.37 -2.58 15.07
C ALA A 73 5.91 -3.09 16.41
N GLU A 74 5.89 -2.27 17.45
CA GLU A 74 6.36 -2.64 18.79
C GLU A 74 5.62 -3.86 19.36
N GLU A 75 4.31 -3.96 19.07
CA GLU A 75 3.48 -5.07 19.49
C GLU A 75 3.72 -6.34 18.66
N LEU A 76 3.78 -6.21 17.34
CA LEU A 76 3.71 -7.35 16.43
C LEU A 76 5.02 -7.72 15.74
N LEU A 77 6.07 -6.92 15.75
CA LEU A 77 7.32 -7.25 15.05
C LEU A 77 8.43 -7.71 16.00
N ALA A 78 9.35 -8.52 15.47
CA ALA A 78 10.55 -8.96 16.19
C ALA A 78 11.38 -7.76 16.65
N GLU A 79 11.85 -7.79 17.91
CA GLU A 79 12.49 -6.65 18.57
C GLU A 79 13.72 -6.13 17.81
N ASP A 80 14.54 -7.03 17.26
CA ASP A 80 15.74 -6.69 16.50
C ASP A 80 15.44 -6.09 15.12
N GLN A 81 14.21 -6.24 14.62
CA GLN A 81 13.74 -5.62 13.37
C GLN A 81 13.05 -4.27 13.58
N LEU A 82 12.72 -3.88 14.82
CA LEU A 82 12.04 -2.60 15.09
C LEU A 82 12.84 -1.38 14.60
N LYS A 83 14.17 -1.47 14.61
CA LYS A 83 15.07 -0.42 14.06
C LYS A 83 14.84 -0.12 12.56
N HIS A 84 14.26 -1.07 11.83
CA HIS A 84 13.94 -0.95 10.41
C HIS A 84 12.55 -0.33 10.17
N VAL A 85 11.80 -0.03 11.22
CA VAL A 85 10.53 0.70 11.12
C VAL A 85 10.85 2.19 11.11
N THR A 86 10.98 2.76 9.91
CA THR A 86 11.41 4.15 9.73
C THR A 86 10.38 4.97 8.99
N PHE A 87 10.32 6.27 9.31
CA PHE A 87 9.38 7.16 8.63
C PHE A 87 9.73 7.35 7.16
N ASP A 88 11.02 7.40 6.83
CA ASP A 88 11.46 7.59 5.44
C ASP A 88 11.07 6.37 4.59
N ALA A 89 11.12 5.16 5.14
CA ALA A 89 10.55 3.98 4.50
C ALA A 89 9.03 4.05 4.36
N PHE A 90 8.29 4.48 5.39
CA PHE A 90 6.83 4.63 5.32
C PHE A 90 6.42 5.68 4.26
N PHE A 91 7.17 6.79 4.23
CA PHE A 91 7.00 7.87 3.27
C PHE A 91 7.29 7.40 1.84
N ALA A 92 8.44 6.76 1.61
CA ALA A 92 8.81 6.22 0.32
C ALA A 92 7.82 5.15 -0.16
N ASN A 93 7.41 4.21 0.70
CA ASN A 93 6.45 3.17 0.34
C ASN A 93 5.11 3.78 -0.12
N THR A 94 4.62 4.80 0.58
CA THR A 94 3.40 5.53 0.18
C THR A 94 3.61 6.31 -1.12
N MET A 95 4.77 6.97 -1.27
CA MET A 95 5.12 7.69 -2.49
C MET A 95 5.07 6.79 -3.73
N PHE A 96 5.75 5.65 -3.65
CA PHE A 96 5.87 4.73 -4.76
C PHE A 96 4.58 3.95 -5.01
N HIS A 97 3.70 3.80 -4.02
CA HIS A 97 2.32 3.37 -4.23
C HIS A 97 1.58 4.34 -5.18
N GLU A 98 1.64 5.65 -4.94
CA GLU A 98 1.01 6.66 -5.81
C GLU A 98 1.59 6.68 -7.23
N VAL A 99 2.91 6.47 -7.34
CA VAL A 99 3.56 6.32 -8.65
C VAL A 99 3.08 5.03 -9.34
N ALA A 100 2.95 3.93 -8.60
CA ALA A 100 2.53 2.64 -9.13
C ALA A 100 1.09 2.63 -9.66
N HIS A 101 0.21 3.49 -9.14
CA HIS A 101 -1.10 3.73 -9.76
C HIS A 101 -0.97 4.21 -11.21
N GLY A 102 0.05 5.00 -11.54
CA GLY A 102 0.32 5.45 -12.92
C GLY A 102 0.92 4.38 -13.83
N LEU A 103 1.30 3.22 -13.29
CA LEU A 103 1.99 2.14 -14.01
C LEU A 103 1.11 0.90 -14.15
N GLY A 104 1.62 -0.07 -14.92
CA GLY A 104 0.94 -1.33 -15.19
C GLY A 104 -0.10 -1.21 -16.31
N VAL A 105 -1.01 -2.17 -16.35
CA VAL A 105 -1.96 -2.33 -17.46
C VAL A 105 -3.26 -1.56 -17.19
N LYS A 106 -3.67 -0.68 -18.12
CA LYS A 106 -4.93 0.08 -18.06
C LYS A 106 -6.00 -0.45 -19.00
N ASN A 107 -5.61 -1.03 -20.14
CA ASN A 107 -6.49 -1.71 -21.09
C ASN A 107 -6.14 -3.19 -21.16
N THR A 108 -7.15 -4.06 -21.30
CA THR A 108 -6.89 -5.49 -21.44
C THR A 108 -6.08 -5.77 -22.70
N ILE A 109 -5.16 -6.73 -22.62
CA ILE A 109 -4.25 -7.06 -23.73
C ILE A 109 -4.99 -7.71 -24.92
N ASP A 110 -6.22 -8.20 -24.69
CA ASP A 110 -7.12 -8.70 -25.71
C ASP A 110 -7.95 -7.60 -26.40
N GLY A 111 -7.79 -6.34 -25.98
CA GLY A 111 -8.46 -5.18 -26.56
C GLY A 111 -9.95 -5.05 -26.24
N LYS A 112 -10.49 -5.81 -25.28
CA LYS A 112 -11.92 -5.80 -24.92
C LYS A 112 -12.36 -4.64 -24.02
N GLY A 113 -11.45 -3.77 -23.60
CA GLY A 113 -11.76 -2.53 -22.90
C GLY A 113 -10.78 -2.20 -21.77
N THR A 114 -11.21 -1.33 -20.86
CA THR A 114 -10.39 -0.96 -19.70
C THR A 114 -10.38 -2.09 -18.66
N VAL A 115 -9.28 -2.22 -17.92
CA VAL A 115 -9.16 -3.15 -16.79
C VAL A 115 -10.26 -2.89 -15.75
N ARG A 116 -10.62 -1.62 -15.53
CA ARG A 116 -11.72 -1.23 -14.63
C ARG A 116 -13.05 -1.84 -15.05
N GLN A 117 -13.40 -1.76 -16.33
CA GLN A 117 -14.63 -2.33 -16.85
C GLN A 117 -14.62 -3.86 -16.78
N ALA A 118 -13.47 -4.48 -17.09
CA ALA A 118 -13.34 -5.93 -17.06
C ALA A 118 -13.48 -6.49 -15.63
N LEU A 119 -12.80 -5.89 -14.65
CA LEU A 119 -12.74 -6.40 -13.27
C LEU A 119 -13.90 -5.95 -12.36
N LYS A 120 -14.77 -5.03 -12.80
CA LYS A 120 -16.00 -4.65 -12.08
C LYS A 120 -15.72 -4.29 -10.60
N ASP A 121 -16.43 -4.92 -9.66
CA ASP A 121 -16.31 -4.72 -8.22
C ASP A 121 -15.00 -5.28 -7.61
N ALA A 122 -14.26 -6.11 -8.35
CA ALA A 122 -12.93 -6.55 -7.95
C ALA A 122 -11.85 -5.50 -8.26
N TYR A 123 -12.10 -4.59 -9.22
CA TYR A 123 -11.09 -3.65 -9.73
C TYR A 123 -10.37 -2.88 -8.62
N SER A 124 -11.12 -2.23 -7.73
CA SER A 124 -10.54 -1.31 -6.75
C SER A 124 -9.55 -2.03 -5.83
N ALA A 125 -9.91 -3.20 -5.31
CA ALA A 125 -9.01 -3.96 -4.44
C ALA A 125 -7.79 -4.49 -5.21
N MET A 126 -7.95 -4.88 -6.47
CA MET A 126 -6.82 -5.33 -7.30
C MET A 126 -5.87 -4.18 -7.64
N GLU A 127 -6.39 -2.97 -7.91
CA GLU A 127 -5.58 -1.80 -8.22
C GLU A 127 -4.78 -1.30 -7.01
N GLU A 128 -5.38 -1.29 -5.82
CA GLU A 128 -4.66 -1.04 -4.55
C GLU A 128 -3.61 -2.14 -4.29
N GLY A 129 -4.00 -3.40 -4.51
CA GLY A 129 -3.13 -4.57 -4.43
C GLY A 129 -1.87 -4.40 -5.26
N LYS A 130 -2.05 -4.02 -6.54
CA LYS A 130 -1.02 -3.72 -7.52
C LYS A 130 -0.14 -2.55 -7.08
N ALA A 131 -0.75 -1.43 -6.69
CA ALA A 131 -0.02 -0.21 -6.37
C ALA A 131 0.97 -0.40 -5.22
N ASP A 132 0.55 -1.09 -4.16
CA ASP A 132 1.42 -1.41 -3.03
C ASP A 132 2.63 -2.28 -3.43
N VAL A 133 2.40 -3.40 -4.12
CA VAL A 133 3.50 -4.34 -4.46
C VAL A 133 4.41 -3.80 -5.55
N LEU A 134 3.88 -3.06 -6.53
CA LEU A 134 4.70 -2.39 -7.53
C LEU A 134 5.46 -1.20 -6.94
N GLY A 135 4.87 -0.51 -5.97
CA GLY A 135 5.55 0.53 -5.21
C GLY A 135 6.82 -0.02 -4.57
N LEU A 136 6.68 -1.15 -3.87
CA LEU A 136 7.81 -1.83 -3.26
C LEU A 136 8.81 -2.38 -4.30
N TYR A 137 8.32 -2.93 -5.42
CA TYR A 137 9.16 -3.41 -6.52
C TYR A 137 10.05 -2.31 -7.10
N MET A 138 9.49 -1.12 -7.30
CA MET A 138 10.24 0.04 -7.78
C MET A 138 11.33 0.46 -6.80
N ILE A 139 11.01 0.52 -5.51
CA ILE A 139 12.01 0.85 -4.48
C ILE A 139 13.16 -0.16 -4.52
N THR A 140 12.86 -1.46 -4.56
CA THR A 140 13.88 -2.52 -4.67
C THR A 140 14.75 -2.34 -5.92
N SER A 141 14.12 -2.06 -7.07
CA SER A 141 14.84 -1.88 -8.34
C SER A 141 15.72 -0.61 -8.34
N LEU A 142 15.23 0.50 -7.79
CA LEU A 142 15.96 1.77 -7.74
C LEU A 142 17.14 1.69 -6.76
N ARG A 143 16.97 1.04 -5.61
CA ARG A 143 18.07 0.76 -4.67
C ARG A 143 19.15 -0.13 -5.29
N ALA A 144 18.75 -1.17 -6.03
CA ALA A 144 19.69 -2.02 -6.75
C ALA A 144 20.50 -1.28 -7.84
N LYS A 145 20.00 -0.12 -8.29
CA LYS A 145 20.66 0.79 -9.23
C LYS A 145 21.39 1.96 -8.56
N ASP A 146 21.43 1.99 -7.22
CA ASP A 146 22.02 3.08 -6.44
C ASP A 146 21.33 4.46 -6.62
N GLU A 147 20.07 4.47 -7.04
CA GLU A 147 19.27 5.71 -7.25
C GLU A 147 18.58 6.19 -5.95
N ILE A 148 18.60 5.37 -4.89
CA ILE A 148 18.13 5.70 -3.53
C ILE A 148 19.21 5.22 -2.55
N PRO A 149 20.29 5.99 -2.36
CA PRO A 149 21.44 5.57 -1.56
C PRO A 149 21.19 5.63 -0.05
N GLU A 150 20.18 6.37 0.41
CA GLU A 150 19.89 6.51 1.84
C GLU A 150 19.06 5.35 2.43
N GLY A 151 19.45 4.89 3.62
CA GLY A 151 18.78 3.79 4.33
C GLY A 151 19.03 2.42 3.71
N GLU A 152 18.34 1.40 4.22
CA GLU A 152 18.51 0.02 3.76
C GLU A 152 17.20 -0.53 3.16
N LEU A 153 17.29 -1.48 2.23
CA LEU A 153 16.10 -2.12 1.66
C LEU A 153 15.21 -2.78 2.74
N LEU A 154 15.85 -3.30 3.79
CA LEU A 154 15.14 -3.92 4.90
C LEU A 154 14.24 -2.92 5.65
N ASP A 155 14.57 -1.62 5.65
CA ASP A 155 13.72 -0.57 6.22
C ASP A 155 12.37 -0.52 5.49
N ASN A 156 12.41 -0.54 4.16
CA ASN A 156 11.20 -0.55 3.33
C ASN A 156 10.37 -1.80 3.57
N TYR A 157 11.00 -2.98 3.66
CA TYR A 157 10.31 -4.26 3.84
C TYR A 157 9.65 -4.42 5.22
N VAL A 158 10.38 -4.11 6.29
CA VAL A 158 9.85 -4.23 7.66
C VAL A 158 8.78 -3.16 7.92
N THR A 159 8.99 -1.93 7.48
CA THR A 159 7.99 -0.86 7.59
C THR A 159 6.73 -1.19 6.78
N PHE A 160 6.89 -1.77 5.59
CA PHE A 160 5.76 -2.22 4.77
C PHE A 160 4.96 -3.32 5.47
N MET A 161 5.63 -4.31 6.08
CA MET A 161 4.98 -5.36 6.87
C MET A 161 4.14 -4.79 8.03
N ALA A 162 4.68 -3.83 8.79
CA ALA A 162 3.90 -3.13 9.83
C ALA A 162 2.64 -2.44 9.24
N SER A 163 2.78 -1.84 8.06
CA SER A 163 1.68 -1.10 7.40
C SER A 163 0.58 -2.02 6.88
N ILE A 164 0.88 -3.30 6.62
CA ILE A 164 -0.13 -4.30 6.27
C ILE A 164 -1.14 -4.45 7.42
N PHE A 165 -0.69 -4.66 8.66
CA PHE A 165 -1.57 -4.74 9.82
C PHE A 165 -2.38 -3.47 10.02
N ARG A 166 -1.75 -2.30 9.87
CA ARG A 166 -2.45 -1.00 9.94
C ARG A 166 -3.60 -0.91 8.95
N SER A 167 -3.38 -1.31 7.70
CA SER A 167 -4.36 -1.17 6.62
C SER A 167 -5.46 -2.23 6.67
N ILE A 168 -5.17 -3.43 7.19
CA ILE A 168 -6.18 -4.48 7.41
C ILE A 168 -7.26 -4.01 8.40
N ARG A 169 -6.89 -3.19 9.39
CA ARG A 169 -7.83 -2.61 10.38
C ARG A 169 -8.87 -1.66 9.79
N PHE A 170 -8.73 -1.25 8.52
CA PHE A 170 -9.80 -0.56 7.79
C PHE A 170 -10.97 -1.48 7.43
N GLY A 171 -10.78 -2.79 7.55
CA GLY A 171 -11.83 -3.79 7.43
C GLY A 171 -12.10 -4.29 6.01
N ALA A 172 -12.85 -5.37 5.93
CA ALA A 172 -13.15 -6.09 4.68
C ALA A 172 -14.05 -5.32 3.71
N THR A 173 -14.69 -4.24 4.13
CA THR A 173 -15.52 -3.38 3.27
C THR A 173 -14.69 -2.35 2.50
N SER A 174 -13.44 -2.12 2.89
CA SER A 174 -12.51 -1.22 2.18
C SER A 174 -11.74 -1.98 1.10
N ALA A 175 -11.64 -1.40 -0.10
CA ALA A 175 -10.81 -1.95 -1.18
C ALA A 175 -9.34 -2.13 -0.74
N HIS A 176 -8.80 -1.14 -0.04
CA HIS A 176 -7.43 -1.16 0.47
C HIS A 176 -7.28 -2.20 1.60
N GLY A 177 -8.29 -2.37 2.46
CA GLY A 177 -8.32 -3.43 3.48
C GLY A 177 -8.29 -4.83 2.87
N ARG A 178 -9.16 -5.09 1.88
CA ARG A 178 -9.20 -6.36 1.13
C ARG A 178 -7.88 -6.67 0.42
N ALA A 179 -7.28 -5.66 -0.21
CA ALA A 179 -5.98 -5.78 -0.88
C ALA A 179 -4.86 -6.20 0.09
N ASN A 180 -4.83 -5.60 1.28
CA ASN A 180 -3.85 -5.95 2.30
C ASN A 180 -4.08 -7.35 2.90
N MET A 181 -5.33 -7.82 2.98
CA MET A 181 -5.62 -9.21 3.40
C MET A 181 -5.08 -10.22 2.38
N VAL A 182 -5.34 -10.00 1.08
CA VAL A 182 -4.75 -10.83 0.00
C VAL A 182 -3.24 -10.85 0.12
N ARG A 183 -2.63 -9.68 0.29
CA ARG A 183 -1.19 -9.56 0.42
C ARG A 183 -0.63 -10.29 1.63
N PHE A 184 -1.25 -10.11 2.80
CA PHE A 184 -0.83 -10.79 4.02
C PHE A 184 -0.84 -12.31 3.85
N ASN A 185 -1.95 -12.85 3.35
CA ASN A 185 -2.11 -14.29 3.17
C ASN A 185 -1.12 -14.83 2.11
N PHE A 186 -0.98 -14.14 0.97
CA PHE A 186 -0.02 -14.53 -0.07
C PHE A 186 1.43 -14.48 0.43
N PHE A 187 1.79 -13.44 1.19
CA PHE A 187 3.13 -13.30 1.78
C PHE A 187 3.39 -14.38 2.83
N SER A 188 2.38 -14.74 3.62
CA SER A 188 2.46 -15.86 4.56
C SER A 188 2.69 -17.19 3.83
N GLU A 189 1.97 -17.46 2.75
CA GLU A 189 2.13 -18.70 1.94
C GLU A 189 3.52 -18.80 1.31
N MET A 190 4.09 -17.66 0.90
CA MET A 190 5.42 -17.57 0.32
C MET A 190 6.56 -17.49 1.35
N GLY A 191 6.24 -17.51 2.65
CA GLY A 191 7.24 -17.40 3.72
C GLY A 191 7.97 -16.05 3.75
N ALA A 192 7.34 -14.97 3.26
CA ALA A 192 7.89 -13.61 3.30
C ALA A 192 8.08 -13.08 4.74
N PHE A 193 7.35 -13.68 5.69
CA PHE A 193 7.54 -13.51 7.11
C PHE A 193 7.20 -14.80 7.85
N GLU A 194 7.70 -14.89 9.08
CA GLU A 194 7.37 -15.97 10.00
C GLU A 194 6.84 -15.36 11.31
N ARG A 195 5.89 -16.04 11.95
CA ARG A 195 5.37 -15.65 13.26
C ARG A 195 5.94 -16.58 14.32
N ASP A 196 6.64 -16.03 15.29
CA ASP A 196 7.16 -16.80 16.41
C ASP A 196 5.99 -17.30 17.29
N PRO A 197 5.87 -18.63 17.54
CA PRO A 197 4.71 -19.18 18.22
C PRO A 197 4.65 -18.83 19.72
N VAL A 198 5.75 -18.36 20.32
CA VAL A 198 5.83 -18.04 21.75
C VAL A 198 5.48 -16.58 22.02
N SER A 199 6.16 -15.66 21.33
CA SER A 199 5.97 -14.21 21.47
C SER A 199 4.83 -13.67 20.62
N GLY A 200 4.42 -14.41 19.58
CA GLY A 200 3.45 -13.94 18.60
C GLY A 200 3.94 -12.77 17.75
N ARG A 201 5.25 -12.53 17.69
CA ARG A 201 5.88 -11.49 16.87
C ARG A 201 6.26 -12.04 15.49
N TYR A 202 6.16 -11.18 14.49
CA TYR A 202 6.46 -11.44 13.11
C TYR A 202 7.88 -10.98 12.77
N ARG A 203 8.60 -11.80 12.01
CA ARG A 203 9.91 -11.50 11.44
C ARG A 203 9.82 -11.55 9.93
N VAL A 204 10.25 -10.48 9.27
CA VAL A 204 10.39 -10.43 7.81
C VAL A 204 11.60 -11.24 7.36
N ASN A 205 11.42 -12.06 6.33
CA ASN A 205 12.49 -12.66 5.53
C ASN A 205 12.63 -11.85 4.23
N ALA A 206 13.73 -11.11 4.08
CA ALA A 206 13.89 -10.16 2.97
C ALA A 206 13.92 -10.83 1.59
N GLU A 207 14.55 -12.00 1.47
CA GLU A 207 14.66 -12.74 0.21
C GLU A 207 13.28 -13.25 -0.21
N ASN A 208 12.59 -13.93 0.71
CA ASN A 208 11.26 -14.46 0.45
C ASN A 208 10.24 -13.34 0.23
N LEU A 209 10.36 -12.21 0.92
CA LEU A 209 9.49 -11.06 0.69
C LEU A 209 9.71 -10.48 -0.71
N SER A 210 10.97 -10.34 -1.15
CA SER A 210 11.27 -9.92 -2.52
C SER A 210 10.64 -10.86 -3.56
N ALA A 211 10.77 -12.18 -3.36
CA ALA A 211 10.17 -13.18 -4.24
C ALA A 211 8.64 -13.14 -4.21
N ALA A 212 8.02 -13.00 -3.03
CA ALA A 212 6.58 -12.90 -2.86
C ALA A 212 6.01 -11.63 -3.51
N MET A 213 6.70 -10.50 -3.38
CA MET A 213 6.37 -9.25 -4.04
C MET A 213 6.40 -9.39 -5.56
N ASP A 214 7.43 -10.03 -6.12
CA ASP A 214 7.54 -10.28 -7.55
C ASP A 214 6.41 -11.17 -8.06
N ALA A 215 6.15 -12.28 -7.36
CA ALA A 215 5.11 -13.23 -7.70
C ALA A 215 3.71 -12.60 -7.63
N LEU A 216 3.40 -11.84 -6.56
CA LEU A 216 2.12 -11.18 -6.40
C LEU A 216 1.93 -10.06 -7.43
N SER A 217 2.99 -9.29 -7.73
CA SER A 217 2.97 -8.29 -8.80
C SER A 217 2.66 -8.92 -10.16
N ASN A 218 3.31 -10.05 -10.47
CA ASN A 218 3.06 -10.80 -11.70
C ASN A 218 1.60 -11.29 -11.79
N LEU A 219 1.11 -11.92 -10.73
CA LEU A 219 -0.25 -12.44 -10.65
C LEU A 219 -1.29 -11.34 -10.88
N ILE A 220 -1.19 -10.23 -10.14
CA ILE A 220 -2.15 -9.13 -10.23
C ILE A 220 -2.12 -8.49 -11.62
N LEU A 221 -0.93 -8.18 -12.15
CA LEU A 221 -0.80 -7.58 -13.48
C LEU A 221 -1.31 -8.50 -14.60
N THR A 222 -1.13 -9.81 -14.46
CA THR A 222 -1.63 -10.81 -15.41
C THR A 222 -3.16 -10.87 -15.39
N LEU A 223 -3.76 -10.92 -14.19
CA LEU A 223 -5.22 -10.88 -14.01
C LEU A 223 -5.81 -9.59 -14.60
N GLN A 224 -5.17 -8.45 -14.32
CA GLN A 224 -5.57 -7.16 -14.87
C GLN A 224 -5.46 -7.15 -16.40
N GLY A 225 -4.31 -7.54 -16.96
CA GLY A 225 -4.10 -7.52 -18.40
C GLY A 225 -5.02 -8.45 -19.16
N ASN A 226 -5.35 -9.61 -18.61
CA ASN A 226 -6.29 -10.54 -19.23
C ASN A 226 -7.76 -10.12 -19.04
N GLY A 227 -8.04 -9.11 -18.21
CA GLY A 227 -9.40 -8.78 -17.82
C GLY A 227 -10.09 -9.93 -17.08
N ASP A 228 -9.32 -10.76 -16.35
CA ASP A 228 -9.80 -11.99 -15.73
C ASP A 228 -10.55 -11.69 -14.42
N TYR A 229 -11.82 -11.32 -14.58
CA TYR A 229 -12.73 -11.06 -13.47
C TYR A 229 -12.91 -12.27 -12.56
N GLU A 230 -12.99 -13.49 -13.11
CA GLU A 230 -13.23 -14.70 -12.33
C GLU A 230 -12.00 -15.03 -11.47
N GLY A 231 -10.80 -14.94 -12.05
CA GLY A 231 -9.53 -15.09 -11.34
C GLY A 231 -9.34 -14.04 -10.25
N ALA A 232 -9.60 -12.77 -10.55
CA ALA A 232 -9.53 -11.69 -9.56
C ALA A 232 -10.53 -11.88 -8.41
N SER A 233 -11.78 -12.24 -8.74
CA SER A 233 -12.82 -12.50 -7.74
C SER A 233 -12.46 -13.69 -6.86
N LYS A 234 -11.92 -14.76 -7.46
CA LYS A 234 -11.46 -15.94 -6.72
C LYS A 234 -10.32 -15.60 -5.76
N LEU A 235 -9.31 -14.85 -6.22
CA LEU A 235 -8.20 -14.41 -5.38
C LEU A 235 -8.69 -13.59 -4.17
N LEU A 236 -9.61 -12.64 -4.41
CA LEU A 236 -10.19 -11.83 -3.34
C LEU A 236 -11.05 -12.67 -2.39
N ALA A 237 -11.78 -13.67 -2.88
CA ALA A 237 -12.62 -14.52 -2.05
C ALA A 237 -11.80 -15.52 -1.21
N SER A 238 -10.72 -16.08 -1.76
CA SER A 238 -9.88 -17.06 -1.04
C SER A 238 -8.89 -16.41 -0.09
N SER A 239 -8.30 -15.29 -0.48
CA SER A 239 -7.16 -14.69 0.21
C SER A 239 -7.50 -13.32 0.80
N GLY A 240 -8.66 -12.73 0.49
CA GLY A 240 -9.12 -11.47 1.07
C GLY A 240 -9.89 -11.62 2.39
N VAL A 241 -9.58 -12.66 3.17
CA VAL A 241 -10.28 -12.99 4.42
C VAL A 241 -9.33 -12.92 5.61
N VAL A 242 -9.89 -12.60 6.79
CA VAL A 242 -9.15 -12.61 8.06
C VAL A 242 -9.28 -13.99 8.69
N GLY A 243 -8.18 -14.75 8.74
CA GLY A 243 -8.12 -16.03 9.46
C GLY A 243 -8.06 -15.84 10.98
N GLU A 244 -8.30 -16.90 11.75
CA GLU A 244 -8.34 -16.85 13.23
C GLU A 244 -7.06 -16.26 13.83
N GLN A 245 -5.90 -16.65 13.33
CA GLN A 245 -4.61 -16.15 13.81
C GLN A 245 -4.48 -14.63 13.60
N LEU A 246 -4.77 -14.15 12.39
CA LEU A 246 -4.72 -12.73 12.08
C LEU A 246 -5.75 -11.95 12.90
N GLN A 247 -6.97 -12.48 13.09
CA GLN A 247 -7.97 -11.84 13.93
C GLN A 247 -7.47 -11.68 15.37
N ALA A 248 -6.85 -12.71 15.95
CA ALA A 248 -6.28 -12.63 17.29
C ALA A 248 -5.18 -11.56 17.40
N ASP A 249 -4.37 -11.39 16.35
CA ASP A 249 -3.34 -10.34 16.30
C ASP A 249 -3.96 -8.94 16.15
N LEU A 250 -5.07 -8.79 15.40
CA LEU A 250 -5.83 -7.53 15.33
C LEU A 250 -6.48 -7.20 16.68
N ASP A 251 -7.07 -8.19 17.34
CA ASP A 251 -7.68 -8.03 18.67
C ASP A 251 -6.63 -7.61 19.71
N ARG A 252 -5.40 -8.13 19.59
CA ARG A 252 -4.25 -7.74 20.41
C ARG A 252 -3.88 -6.25 20.22
N LEU A 253 -3.91 -5.75 18.97
CA LEU A 253 -3.70 -4.32 18.69
C LEU A 253 -4.81 -3.44 19.28
N ASP A 254 -6.06 -3.90 19.21
CA ASP A 254 -7.21 -3.18 19.77
C ASP A 254 -7.17 -3.17 21.31
N ALA A 255 -6.80 -4.30 21.93
CA ALA A 255 -6.59 -4.40 23.37
C ALA A 255 -5.45 -3.52 23.88
N ALA A 256 -4.40 -3.32 23.07
CA ALA A 256 -3.32 -2.37 23.35
C ALA A 256 -3.74 -0.89 23.21
N GLY A 257 -4.98 -0.62 22.77
CA GLY A 257 -5.51 0.74 22.63
C GLY A 257 -4.89 1.52 21.48
N ILE A 258 -4.29 0.84 20.51
CA ILE A 258 -3.66 1.50 19.36
C ILE A 258 -4.77 2.05 18.46
N PRO A 259 -4.80 3.35 18.12
CA PRO A 259 -5.87 3.92 17.31
C PRO A 259 -5.86 3.34 15.88
N VAL A 260 -7.05 3.21 15.26
CA VAL A 260 -7.16 2.85 13.83
C VAL A 260 -6.72 4.03 12.95
N ASP A 261 -7.07 5.25 13.37
CA ASP A 261 -6.60 6.46 12.71
C ASP A 261 -6.50 7.69 13.64
N ILE A 262 -6.00 8.80 13.11
CA ILE A 262 -5.82 10.07 13.82
C ILE A 262 -7.02 11.03 13.66
N ILE A 263 -7.18 11.88 14.67
CA ILE A 263 -8.02 13.09 14.63
C ILE A 263 -7.12 14.31 14.73
N PHE A 264 -7.42 15.36 13.96
CA PHE A 264 -6.61 16.58 13.95
C PHE A 264 -7.10 17.60 14.96
N GLN A 265 -6.18 18.12 15.76
CA GLN A 265 -6.35 19.41 16.42
C GLN A 265 -5.87 20.48 15.44
N GLN A 266 -6.79 21.32 14.94
CA GLN A 266 -6.53 22.26 13.87
C GLN A 266 -7.29 23.57 14.08
N GLY A 267 -6.89 24.63 13.38
CA GLY A 267 -7.52 25.95 13.43
C GLY A 267 -6.49 27.07 13.67
N PRO A 268 -6.91 28.36 13.57
CA PRO A 268 -5.98 29.50 13.68
C PRO A 268 -5.12 29.47 14.95
N ALA A 269 -5.73 29.15 16.10
CA ALA A 269 -5.04 29.06 17.39
C ALA A 269 -3.92 28.00 17.42
N VAL A 270 -4.09 26.87 16.73
CA VAL A 270 -3.06 25.81 16.62
C VAL A 270 -1.89 26.27 15.74
N LEU A 271 -2.17 27.15 14.78
CA LEU A 271 -1.19 27.70 13.84
C LEU A 271 -0.51 28.98 14.36
N GLY A 272 -0.91 29.48 15.53
CA GLY A 272 -0.42 30.75 16.08
C GLY A 272 -0.90 31.98 15.30
N LEU A 273 -2.07 31.89 14.65
CA LEU A 273 -2.72 32.97 13.88
C LEU A 273 -3.88 33.61 14.64
#